data_AF-A0A972UVF9-F1
#
_entry.id   AF-A0A972UVF9-F1
#
_cell.length_a   1.000
_cell.length_b   1.000
_cell.length_c   1.000
_cell.angle_alpha   90.00
_cell.angle_beta   90.00
_cell.angle_gamma   90.00
#
_symmetry.space_group_name_H-M   'P 1'
#
loop_
_entity.id
_entity.type
_entity.pdbx_description
1 polymer ?
#
loop_
_entity_poly.entity_id
_entity_poly.type
_entity_poly.pdbx_seq_one_letter_code
_entity_poly.pdbx_strand_id
1 'polypeptide(L)' 'MKATQRKNKTNFNENTILWDEFVNHLETIYFPGASELLDTQLIAFEYESFKQMYSA' A
#
# COMPACT_ATOMS: atom_id res chain seq x y z
N MET A 1 -37.04 -21.13 -9.74
CA MET A 1 -36.51 -19.74 -9.77
C MET A 1 -34.99 -19.84 -9.62
N LYS A 2 -34.22 -19.33 -10.59
CA LYS A 2 -32.74 -19.45 -10.59
C LYS A 2 -32.16 -18.43 -9.60
N ALA A 3 -31.51 -18.91 -8.54
CA ALA A 3 -30.76 -18.07 -7.62
C ALA A 3 -29.42 -17.70 -8.27
N THR A 4 -29.32 -16.48 -8.79
CA THR A 4 -28.06 -15.94 -9.29
C THR A 4 -27.19 -15.58 -8.09
N GLN A 5 -26.17 -16.40 -7.79
CA GLN A 5 -25.14 -16.08 -6.83
C GLN A 5 -24.41 -14.81 -7.29
N ARG A 6 -24.62 -13.70 -6.57
CA ARG A 6 -23.86 -12.46 -6.75
C ARG A 6 -22.42 -12.75 -6.31
N LYS A 7 -21.51 -12.91 -7.28
CA LYS A 7 -20.08 -12.84 -7.04
C LYS A 7 -19.75 -11.41 -6.60
N ASN A 8 -19.61 -11.20 -5.30
CA ASN A 8 -18.97 -9.99 -4.77
C ASN A 8 -17.50 -10.06 -5.17
N LYS A 9 -17.19 -9.59 -6.39
CA LYS A 9 -15.82 -9.36 -6.83
C LYS A 9 -15.37 -8.06 -6.16
N THR A 10 -15.00 -8.16 -4.89
CA THR A 10 -14.19 -7.15 -4.23
C THR A 10 -12.84 -7.14 -4.93
N ASN A 11 -12.75 -6.41 -6.05
CA ASN A 11 -11.48 -5.92 -6.57
C ASN A 11 -10.98 -4.86 -5.58
N PHE A 12 -10.60 -5.27 -4.37
CA PHE A 12 -9.68 -4.45 -3.60
C PHE A 12 -8.40 -4.46 -4.41
N ASN A 13 -8.06 -3.32 -4.99
CA ASN A 13 -6.79 -3.14 -5.67
C ASN A 13 -5.71 -3.44 -4.63
N GLU A 14 -5.07 -4.60 -4.72
CA GLU A 14 -3.95 -4.99 -3.86
C GLU A 14 -2.88 -3.88 -3.86
N ASN A 15 -2.70 -3.21 -5.01
CA ASN A 15 -1.83 -2.04 -5.14
C ASN A 15 -2.25 -0.83 -4.28
N THR A 16 -3.54 -0.61 -4.05
CA THR A 16 -4.00 0.50 -3.19
C THR A 16 -3.75 0.17 -1.72
N ILE A 17 -3.97 -1.10 -1.32
CA ILE A 17 -3.70 -1.56 0.04
C ILE A 17 -2.19 -1.49 0.35
N LEU A 18 -1.35 -1.95 -0.59
CA LEU A 18 0.11 -1.89 -0.45
C LEU A 18 0.61 -0.45 -0.33
N TRP A 19 0.03 0.49 -1.08
CA TRP A 19 0.41 1.89 -1.00
C TRP A 19 -0.01 2.52 0.33
N ASP A 20 -1.24 2.27 0.79
CA ASP A 20 -1.72 2.77 2.08
C ASP A 20 -0.87 2.23 3.25
N GLU A 21 -0.49 0.94 3.20
CA GLU A 21 0.41 0.36 4.20
C GLU A 21 1.82 0.93 4.14
N PHE A 22 2.35 1.17 2.94
CA PHE A 22 3.63 1.83 2.76
C PHE A 22 3.63 3.26 3.33
N VAL A 23 2.56 4.03 3.09
CA VAL A 23 2.39 5.38 3.65
C VAL A 23 2.36 5.32 5.17
N ASN A 24 1.57 4.41 5.76
CA ASN A 24 1.51 4.22 7.20
C ASN A 24 2.87 3.80 7.79
N HIS A 25 3.63 2.95 7.08
CA HIS A 25 4.96 2.52 7.47
C HIS A 25 5.95 3.70 7.51
N LEU A 26 5.95 4.53 6.46
CA LEU A 26 6.75 5.75 6.40
C LEU A 26 6.42 6.71 7.53
N GLU A 27 5.13 6.92 7.81
CA GLU A 27 4.70 7.82 8.89
C GLU A 27 5.09 7.31 10.28
N THR A 28 5.18 5.99 10.45
CA THR A 28 5.61 5.35 11.70
C THR A 28 7.12 5.42 11.91
N ILE A 29 7.91 5.27 10.83
CA ILE A 29 9.37 5.28 10.89
C ILE A 29 9.92 6.69 11.05
N TYR A 30 9.36 7.65 10.30
CA TYR A 30 9.88 9.00 10.23
C TYR A 30 9.06 9.95 11.10
N PHE A 31 7.89 10.36 10.60
CA PHE A 31 6.96 11.26 11.27
C PHE A 31 5.63 11.30 10.48
N PRO A 32 4.51 11.68 11.12
CA PRO A 32 3.23 11.86 10.42
C PRO A 32 3.35 12.88 9.27
N GLY A 33 2.91 12.51 8.06
CA GLY A 33 3.06 13.33 6.85
C GLY A 33 4.41 13.20 6.13
N ALA A 34 5.26 12.24 6.54
CA ALA A 34 6.53 11.98 5.86
C ALA A 34 6.36 11.62 4.38
N SER A 35 5.28 10.94 4.01
CA SER A 35 4.97 10.57 2.61
C SER A 35 4.85 11.78 1.66
N GLU A 36 4.51 12.96 2.17
CA GLU A 36 4.35 14.19 1.39
C GLU A 36 5.56 15.13 1.48
N LEU A 37 6.36 14.98 2.54
CA LEU A 37 7.47 15.89 2.87
C LEU A 37 8.85 15.31 2.54
N LEU A 38 8.97 13.98 2.44
CA LEU A 38 10.21 13.33 2.05
C LEU A 38 10.47 13.49 0.55
N ASP A 39 11.76 13.48 0.19
CA ASP A 39 12.19 13.53 -1.20
C ASP A 39 11.65 12.30 -1.97
N THR A 40 11.17 12.53 -3.19
CA THR A 40 10.67 11.47 -4.07
C THR A 40 11.70 10.35 -4.29
N GLN A 41 12.99 10.68 -4.32
CA GLN A 41 14.05 9.65 -4.42
C GLN A 41 14.10 8.76 -3.18
N LEU A 42 13.92 9.34 -1.99
CA LEU A 42 13.91 8.61 -0.73
C LEU A 42 12.65 7.75 -0.61
N ILE A 43 11.49 8.29 -0.99
CA ILE A 43 10.23 7.53 -1.03
C ILE A 43 10.35 6.32 -1.96
N ALA A 44 10.97 6.49 -3.14
CA ALA A 44 11.18 5.37 -4.07
C ALA A 44 12.11 4.30 -3.49
N PHE A 45 13.19 4.71 -2.80
CA PHE A 45 14.10 3.79 -2.13
C PHE A 45 13.39 2.99 -1.01
N GLU A 46 12.64 3.67 -0.16
CA GLU A 46 11.87 3.04 0.92
C GLU A 46 10.79 2.11 0.36
N TYR A 47 10.14 2.48 -0.74
CA TYR A 47 9.13 1.62 -1.38
C TYR A 47 9.72 0.34 -1.96
N GLU A 48 10.93 0.40 -2.55
CA GLU A 48 11.65 -0.80 -2.98
C GLU A 48 12.02 -1.70 -1.80
N SER A 49 12.49 -1.11 -0.70
CA SER A 49 12.79 -1.83 0.55
C SER A 49 11.53 -2.49 1.14
N PHE A 50 10.42 -1.75 1.18
CA PHE A 50 9.12 -2.23 1.67
C PHE A 50 8.59 -3.41 0.84
N LYS A 51 8.69 -3.33 -0.49
CA LYS A 51 8.31 -4.44 -1.38
C LYS A 51 9.11 -5.71 -1.14
N GLN A 52 10.39 -5.60 -0.77
CA GLN A 52 11.22 -6.76 -0.41
C GLN A 52 10.74 -7.43 0.88
N MET A 53 10.27 -6.66 1.86
CA MET A 53 9.67 -7.20 3.09
C MET A 53 8.33 -7.90 2.85
N TYR A 54 7.54 -7.41 1.88
CA TYR A 54 6.21 -7.96 1.57
C TYR A 54 6.21 -9.14 0.58
N SER A 55 7.33 -9.37 -0.12
CA SER A 55 7.47 -10.45 -1.11
C SER A 55 8.17 -11.72 -0.56
N ALA A 56 8.33 -11.82 0.77
CA ALA A 56 8.97 -12.94 1.46
C ALA A 56 7.97 -14.00 1.95
#